data_AF-V5U1Z6-F1
#
_entry.id   AF-V5U1Z6-F1
#
_cell.length_a   1.000
_cell.length_b   1.000
_cell.length_c   1.000
_cell.angle_alpha   90.00
_cell.angle_beta   90.00
_cell.angle_gamma   90.00
#
_symmetry.space_group_name_H-M   'P 1'
#
loop_
_entity.id
_entity.type
_entity.pdbx_description
1 polymer ?
#
loop_
_entity_poly.entity_id
_entity_poly.type
_entity_poly.pdbx_seq_one_letter_code
_entity_poly.pdbx_strand_id
1 'polypeptide(L)'
;MISKYEALRIAKACAKQYRLSWNEKNLTVTKGRLDETPCFIVSTLDDGMAETGAWMDFVFSTPVRFYIDALNGTFLGYEAGNRGVNRVRPASS
;
A
#
# COMPACT_ATOMS: atom_id res chain seq x y z
N MET A 1 16.68 -8.91 -6.17
CA MET A 1 16.07 -8.23 -5.00
C MET A 1 15.93 -6.78 -5.36
N ILE A 2 14.71 -6.26 -5.32
CA ILE A 2 14.42 -4.87 -5.68
C ILE A 2 14.77 -3.92 -4.52
N SER A 3 14.95 -2.65 -4.85
CA SER A 3 15.13 -1.56 -3.91
C SER A 3 13.81 -1.08 -3.30
N LYS A 4 13.89 -0.34 -2.18
CA LYS A 4 12.73 0.35 -1.60
C LYS A 4 12.09 1.34 -2.58
N TYR A 5 12.91 2.01 -3.39
CA TYR A 5 12.44 2.97 -4.40
C TYR A 5 11.63 2.28 -5.50
N GLU A 6 12.09 1.12 -5.99
CA GLU A 6 11.36 0.32 -6.96
C GLU A 6 10.03 -0.19 -6.38
N ALA A 7 10.02 -0.65 -5.14
CA ALA A 7 8.79 -1.06 -4.46
C ALA A 7 7.79 0.10 -4.36
N LEU A 8 8.25 1.31 -4.04
CA LEU A 8 7.42 2.51 -4.01
C LEU A 8 6.82 2.84 -5.39
N ARG A 9 7.64 2.77 -6.45
CA ARG A 9 7.23 3.03 -7.83
C ARG A 9 6.15 2.04 -8.28
N ILE A 10 6.32 0.76 -7.95
CA ILE A 10 5.34 -0.30 -8.21
C ILE A 10 4.04 -0.03 -7.44
N ALA A 11 4.14 0.25 -6.13
CA ALA A 11 2.98 0.55 -5.30
C ALA A 11 2.16 1.73 -5.83
N LYS A 12 2.81 2.82 -6.27
CA LYS A 12 2.15 3.99 -6.87
C LYS A 12 1.40 3.63 -8.16
N ALA A 13 2.00 2.80 -9.01
CA ALA A 13 1.35 2.31 -10.23
C ALA A 13 0.12 1.44 -9.89
N CYS A 14 0.24 0.54 -8.91
CA CYS A 14 -0.86 -0.28 -8.44
C CYS A 14 -1.98 0.56 -7.81
N ALA A 15 -1.67 1.58 -7.00
CA ALA A 15 -2.66 2.47 -6.42
C ALA A 15 -3.56 3.08 -7.52
N LYS A 16 -2.95 3.57 -8.60
CA LYS A 16 -3.68 4.07 -9.77
C LYS A 16 -4.51 2.98 -10.46
N GLN A 17 -3.93 1.79 -10.69
CA GLN A 17 -4.61 0.67 -11.35
C GLN A 17 -5.87 0.21 -10.60
N TYR A 18 -5.78 0.09 -9.27
CA TYR A 18 -6.87 -0.39 -8.41
C TYR A 18 -7.75 0.74 -7.85
N ARG A 19 -7.55 1.99 -8.31
CA ARG A 19 -8.29 3.19 -7.85
C ARG A 19 -8.26 3.36 -6.32
N LEU A 20 -7.10 3.15 -5.72
CA LEU A 20 -6.85 3.29 -4.28
C LEU A 20 -6.27 4.68 -3.98
N SER A 21 -6.52 5.20 -2.78
CA SER A 21 -5.93 6.45 -2.32
C SER A 21 -4.40 6.36 -2.28
N TRP A 22 -3.75 7.48 -2.61
CA TRP A 22 -2.30 7.62 -2.57
C TRP A 22 -1.91 9.03 -2.11
N ASN A 23 -1.17 9.11 -1.01
CA ASN A 23 -0.64 10.35 -0.46
C ASN A 23 0.89 10.29 -0.47
N GLU A 24 1.52 11.23 -1.20
CA GLU A 24 2.98 11.31 -1.30
C GLU A 24 3.66 11.83 -0.03
N LYS A 25 2.93 12.55 0.83
CA LYS A 25 3.49 13.11 2.08
C LYS A 25 3.60 12.07 3.18
N ASN A 26 2.75 11.05 3.15
CA ASN A 26 2.64 10.04 4.21
C ASN A 26 2.95 8.64 3.67
N LEU A 27 4.21 8.43 3.26
CA LEU A 27 4.69 7.16 2.73
C LEU A 27 5.66 6.49 3.69
N THR A 28 5.45 5.19 3.93
CA THR A 28 6.40 4.35 4.66
C THR A 28 6.69 3.09 3.86
N VAL A 29 7.95 2.66 3.87
CA VAL A 29 8.39 1.42 3.20
C VAL A 29 9.18 0.57 4.19
N THR A 30 8.58 -0.55 4.58
CA THR A 30 9.16 -1.51 5.51
C THR A 30 9.37 -2.87 4.85
N LYS A 31 10.26 -3.68 5.41
CA LYS A 31 10.41 -5.08 5.00
C LYS A 31 9.52 -5.93 5.88
N GLY A 32 8.87 -6.93 5.30
CA GLY A 32 8.00 -7.85 6.03
C GLY A 32 7.79 -9.15 5.26
N ARG A 33 6.71 -9.83 5.59
CA ARG A 33 6.28 -11.06 4.90
C ARG A 33 4.78 -11.01 4.66
N LEU A 34 4.36 -11.59 3.54
CA LEU A 34 2.96 -11.93 3.27
C LEU A 34 2.93 -13.43 2.96
N ASP A 35 2.29 -14.23 3.81
CA ASP A 35 2.24 -15.70 3.71
C ASP A 35 3.63 -16.32 3.45
N GLU A 36 4.59 -16.04 4.33
CA GLU A 36 6.00 -16.46 4.21
C GLU A 36 6.79 -15.86 3.03
N THR A 37 6.15 -15.16 2.09
CA THR A 37 6.84 -14.50 0.98
C THR A 37 7.48 -13.19 1.47
N PRO A 38 8.82 -13.02 1.42
CA PRO A 38 9.48 -11.77 1.78
C PRO A 38 9.03 -10.64 0.85
N CYS A 39 8.55 -9.55 1.43
CA CYS A 39 8.03 -8.42 0.65
C CYS A 39 8.45 -7.07 1.25
N PHE A 40 8.38 -6.04 0.40
CA PHE A 40 8.25 -4.66 0.83
C PHE A 40 6.78 -4.37 1.08
N ILE A 41 6.50 -3.81 2.25
CA ILE A 41 5.19 -3.29 2.63
C ILE A 41 5.27 -1.78 2.46
N VAL A 42 4.59 -1.26 1.44
CA VAL A 42 4.47 0.17 1.17
C VAL A 42 3.15 0.63 1.74
N SER A 43 3.16 1.47 2.77
CA SER A 43 1.94 2.03 3.36
C SER A 43 1.83 3.50 2.99
N THR A 44 0.65 3.89 2.53
CA THR A 44 0.25 5.29 2.36
C THR A 44 -0.96 5.57 3.25
N LEU A 45 -0.98 6.74 3.88
CA LEU A 45 -2.10 7.22 4.68
C LEU A 45 -2.74 8.39 3.93
N ASP A 46 -4.02 8.25 3.58
CA ASP A 46 -4.83 9.40 3.17
C ASP A 46 -5.03 10.25 4.43
N ASP A 47 -4.41 11.43 4.52
CA ASP A 47 -4.34 12.15 5.80
C ASP A 47 -5.68 12.73 6.23
N GLY A 48 -6.70 12.79 5.36
CA GLY A 48 -8.05 13.25 5.72
C GLY A 48 -8.10 14.63 6.38
N MET A 49 -6.96 15.34 6.41
CA MET A 49 -6.74 16.57 7.15
C MET A 49 -7.20 17.70 6.25
N ALA A 50 -8.50 17.98 6.28
CA ALA A 50 -8.89 19.37 6.18
C ALA A 50 -8.37 20.04 7.47
N GLU A 51 -7.37 20.92 7.36
CA GLU A 51 -6.77 21.68 8.47
C GLU A 51 -7.77 22.60 9.22
N THR A 52 -9.09 22.47 9.02
CA THR A 52 -10.05 23.56 9.24
C THR A 52 -11.25 23.28 10.14
N GLY A 53 -11.45 22.13 10.78
CA GLY A 53 -12.74 21.92 11.45
C GLY A 53 -12.76 20.88 12.55
N ALA A 54 -13.68 21.12 13.49
CA ALA A 54 -14.08 20.33 14.65
C ALA A 54 -13.65 18.86 14.72
N TRP A 55 -13.50 18.33 15.94
CA TRP A 55 -13.29 16.90 16.23
C TRP A 55 -14.22 15.90 15.50
N MET A 56 -15.36 16.36 14.96
CA MET A 56 -16.32 15.59 14.16
C MET A 56 -15.91 15.44 12.69
N ASP A 57 -14.93 16.22 12.22
CA ASP A 57 -14.39 16.21 10.85
C ASP A 57 -13.15 15.30 10.72
N PHE A 58 -12.77 14.58 11.79
CA PHE A 58 -11.73 13.56 11.72
C PHE A 58 -12.19 12.40 10.84
N VAL A 59 -11.80 12.42 9.58
CA VAL A 59 -11.77 11.21 8.76
C VAL A 59 -10.58 10.38 9.25
N PHE A 60 -10.85 9.27 9.93
CA PHE A 60 -9.80 8.30 10.26
C PHE A 60 -9.12 7.88 8.96
N SER A 61 -7.86 8.29 8.81
CA SER A 61 -7.01 7.93 7.68
C SER A 61 -7.01 6.42 7.55
N THR A 62 -7.61 5.91 6.47
CA THR A 62 -7.65 4.47 6.22
C THR A 62 -6.35 4.12 5.51
N PRO A 63 -5.36 3.49 6.19
CA PRO A 63 -4.10 3.18 5.55
C PRO A 63 -4.33 2.23 4.39
N VAL A 64 -3.66 2.48 3.26
CA VAL A 64 -3.55 1.51 2.18
C VAL A 64 -2.15 0.94 2.22
N ARG A 65 -2.06 -0.39 2.38
CA ARG A 65 -0.80 -1.14 2.37
C ARG A 65 -0.71 -1.92 1.07
N PHE A 66 0.43 -1.85 0.40
CA PHE A 66 0.75 -2.60 -0.80
C PHE A 66 1.87 -3.58 -0.48
N TYR A 67 1.74 -4.81 -0.96
CA TYR A 67 2.70 -5.88 -0.74
C TYR A 67 3.40 -6.20 -2.07
N ILE A 68 4.71 -5.97 -2.11
CA ILE A 68 5.54 -6.15 -3.31
C ILE A 68 6.64 -7.15 -2.98
N ASP A 69 6.71 -8.24 -3.74
CA ASP A 69 7.74 -9.26 -3.61
C ASP A 69 9.14 -8.60 -3.61
N ALA A 70 9.93 -8.87 -2.56
CA ALA A 70 11.23 -8.23 -2.39
C ALA A 70 12.26 -8.73 -3.41
N LEU A 71 12.09 -9.94 -3.96
CA LEU A 71 13.03 -10.56 -4.89
C LEU A 71 12.88 -9.99 -6.31
N ASN A 72 11.66 -9.98 -6.84
CA ASN A 72 11.37 -9.72 -8.26
C ASN A 72 10.43 -8.52 -8.50
N GLY A 73 9.85 -7.93 -7.46
CA GLY A 73 8.93 -6.80 -7.59
C GLY A 73 7.52 -7.17 -8.05
N THR A 74 7.15 -8.44 -8.04
CA THR A 74 5.77 -8.87 -8.30
C THR A 74 4.82 -8.25 -7.27
N PHE A 75 3.72 -7.67 -7.74
CA PHE A 75 2.67 -7.17 -6.87
C PHE A 75 1.84 -8.34 -6.32
N LEU A 76 1.89 -8.54 -5.00
CA LEU A 76 1.25 -9.68 -4.32
C LEU A 76 -0.19 -9.35 -3.91
N GLY A 77 -0.47 -8.09 -3.63
CA GLY A 77 -1.79 -7.64 -3.19
C GLY A 77 -1.75 -6.33 -2.43
N TYR A 78 -2.91 -5.92 -1.95
CA TYR A 78 -3.06 -4.72 -1.13
C TYR A 78 -4.07 -4.94 -0.01
N GLU A 79 -3.96 -4.14 1.03
CA GLU A 79 -4.94 -4.03 2.10
C GLU A 79 -5.39 -2.57 2.17
N ALA A 80 -6.70 -2.34 2.11
CA ALA A 80 -7.30 -1.02 2.30
C ALA A 80 -8.01 -0.99 3.66
N GLY A 81 -7.41 -0.28 4.62
CA GLY A 81 -7.84 -0.28 6.01
C GLY A 81 -7.45 -1.56 6.73
N ASN A 82 -8.28 -2.01 7.66
CA ASN A 82 -8.09 -3.30 8.35
C ASN A 82 -9.12 -4.34 7.85
N ARG A 83 -9.38 -4.34 6.53
CA ARG A 83 -10.38 -5.22 5.89
C ARG A 83 -9.80 -6.54 5.37
N GLY A 84 -8.51 -6.78 5.62
CA GLY A 84 -7.80 -7.93 5.10
C GLY A 84 -7.19 -7.71 3.72
N VAL A 85 -6.34 -8.65 3.32
CA VAL A 85 -5.52 -8.54 2.11
C VAL A 85 -6.29 -9.00 0.87
N ASN A 86 -6.44 -8.08 -0.09
CA ASN A 86 -6.89 -8.36 -1.45
C ASN A 86 -5.69 -8.89 -2.25
N ARG A 87 -5.65 -10.21 -2.44
CA ARG A 87 -4.56 -10.88 -3.16
C ARG A 87 -4.73 -10.76 -4.67
N VAL A 88 -3.62 -10.53 -5.37
CA VAL A 88 -3.56 -10.74 -6.80
C VAL A 88 -3.19 -12.19 -7.02
N ARG A 89 -4.14 -13.01 -7.46
CA ARG A 89 -3.81 -14.38 -7.89
C ARG A 89 -2.94 -14.29 -9.14
N PRO A 90 -1.87 -15.09 -9.25
CA PRO A 90 -1.22 -15.28 -10.55
C PRO A 90 -2.29 -15.75 -11.54
N ALA A 91 -2.27 -15.24 -12.77
CA ALA A 91 -3.09 -15.82 -13.82
C ALA A 91 -2.69 -17.30 -13.93
N SER A 92 -3.62 -18.21 -13.62
CA SER A 92 -3.43 -19.63 -13.87
C SER A 92 -3.12 -19.78 -15.36
N SER A 93 -1.91 -20.26 -15.68
CA SER A 93 -1.51 -20.59 -17.05
C SER A 93 -2.24 -21.83 -17.54
#